data_AF-A0A800FIS6-F1
#
_entry.id   AF-A0A800FIS6-F1
#
_cell.length_a   1.000
_cell.length_b   1.000
_cell.length_c   1.000
_cell.angle_alpha   90.00
_cell.angle_beta   90.00
_cell.angle_gamma   90.00
#
_symmetry.space_group_name_H-M   'P 1'
#
loop_
_entity.id
_entity.type
_entity.pdbx_description
1 polymer ?
#
loop_
_entity_poly.entity_id
_entity_poly.type
_entity_poly.pdbx_seq_one_letter_code
_entity_poly.pdbx_strand_id
1 'polypeptide(L)'
;MKQLGYANGINVSEDGNVLYVAETVGKKISEYAIDKNSNALTFIQSTDFNSGVDNIELDKEGNLWIGSHPQLLTFTRHAKNSDIFSPSQVFKVSLGDENQVEEVYLNDGGELSGSSVAATWENNLLIGPVLEDHFLHCRYNKDSLIE
;
A
#
# COMPACT_ATOMS: atom_id res chain seq x y z
N MET A 1 -0.44 21.36 -10.33
CA MET A 1 -0.36 19.97 -9.85
C MET A 1 -1.16 19.09 -10.81
N LYS A 2 -0.61 17.95 -11.23
CA LYS A 2 -1.43 16.93 -11.93
C LYS A 2 -2.55 16.50 -10.98
N GLN A 3 -3.75 16.27 -11.52
CA GLN A 3 -4.86 15.77 -10.74
C GLN A 3 -4.58 14.30 -10.36
N LEU A 4 -4.65 14.00 -9.06
CA LEU A 4 -4.47 12.65 -8.53
C LEU A 4 -5.75 11.82 -8.73
N GLY A 5 -5.59 10.54 -9.09
CA GLY A 5 -6.68 9.59 -9.23
C GLY A 5 -7.15 9.06 -7.88
N TYR A 6 -7.98 9.82 -7.17
CA TYR A 6 -8.45 9.52 -5.81
C TYR A 6 -7.28 9.37 -4.82
N ALA A 7 -6.71 10.50 -4.39
CA ALA A 7 -5.66 10.50 -3.38
C ALA A 7 -6.17 9.90 -2.06
N ASN A 8 -5.41 8.98 -1.48
CA ASN A 8 -5.80 8.22 -0.29
C ASN A 8 -4.66 8.17 0.74
N GLY A 9 -3.87 7.10 0.74
CA GLY A 9 -2.70 6.96 1.62
C GLY A 9 -1.63 8.02 1.34
N ILE A 10 -0.96 8.46 2.39
CA ILE A 10 0.14 9.41 2.33
C ILE A 10 1.18 9.04 3.37
N ASN A 11 2.46 9.08 3.00
CA ASN A 11 3.55 8.92 3.95
C ASN A 11 4.80 9.68 3.45
N VAL A 12 5.86 9.73 4.24
CA VAL A 12 7.09 10.47 3.92
C VAL A 12 8.32 9.61 4.18
N SER A 13 9.37 9.79 3.39
CA SER A 13 10.67 9.15 3.62
C SER A 13 11.22 9.53 5.00
N GLU A 14 12.11 8.69 5.55
CA GLU A 14 12.66 8.90 6.89
C GLU A 14 13.42 10.24 7.03
N ASP A 15 14.12 10.65 5.97
CA ASP A 15 14.78 11.98 5.89
C ASP A 15 13.79 13.14 5.62
N GLY A 16 12.53 12.80 5.36
CA GLY A 16 11.44 13.70 5.05
C GLY A 16 11.54 14.40 3.70
N ASN A 17 12.41 13.95 2.79
CA ASN A 17 12.66 14.61 1.51
C ASN A 17 11.72 14.17 0.39
N VAL A 18 11.05 13.02 0.53
CA VAL A 18 10.13 12.46 -0.46
C VAL A 18 8.78 12.20 0.19
N LEU A 19 7.72 12.70 -0.44
CA LEU A 19 6.33 12.40 -0.11
C LEU A 19 5.80 11.30 -1.04
N TYR A 20 5.19 10.27 -0.47
CA TYR A 20 4.49 9.22 -1.19
C TYR A 20 2.98 9.44 -1.08
N VAL A 21 2.27 9.40 -2.21
CA VAL A 21 0.81 9.54 -2.24
C VAL A 21 0.21 8.41 -3.04
N ALA A 22 -0.69 7.65 -2.41
CA ALA A 22 -1.44 6.60 -3.06
C ALA A 22 -2.62 7.19 -3.83
N GLU A 23 -2.76 6.75 -5.07
CA GLU A 23 -3.88 7.09 -5.95
C GLU A 23 -4.74 5.84 -6.14
N THR A 24 -5.79 5.66 -5.33
CA THR A 24 -6.59 4.44 -5.31
C THR A 24 -7.25 4.14 -6.66
N VAL A 25 -7.81 5.14 -7.33
CA VAL A 25 -8.39 4.96 -8.69
C VAL A 25 -7.31 5.08 -9.76
N GLY A 26 -6.26 5.85 -9.49
CA GLY A 26 -5.08 5.94 -10.35
C GLY A 26 -4.25 4.66 -10.39
N LYS A 27 -4.44 3.75 -9.43
CA LYS A 27 -3.74 2.47 -9.26
C LYS A 27 -2.22 2.58 -9.18
N LYS A 28 -1.75 3.66 -8.54
CA LYS A 28 -0.33 4.00 -8.47
C LYS A 28 0.05 4.74 -7.19
N ILE A 29 1.33 4.70 -6.85
CA ILE A 29 1.93 5.61 -5.88
C ILE A 29 2.66 6.71 -6.65
N SER A 30 2.40 7.97 -6.32
CA SER A 30 3.13 9.14 -6.85
C SER A 30 4.11 9.67 -5.81
N GLU A 31 5.33 9.99 -6.28
CA GLU A 31 6.43 10.48 -5.45
C GLU A 31 6.69 11.96 -5.71
N TYR A 32 6.91 12.72 -4.64
CA TYR A 32 7.19 14.14 -4.72
C TYR A 32 8.39 14.52 -3.85
N ALA A 33 9.34 15.25 -4.43
CA ALA A 33 10.38 15.91 -3.67
C ALA A 33 9.78 17.07 -2.86
N ILE A 34 10.12 17.15 -1.57
CA ILE A 34 9.69 18.20 -0.66
C ILE A 34 10.79 19.26 -0.58
N ASP A 35 10.50 20.48 -1.01
CA ASP A 35 11.34 21.64 -0.69
C ASP A 35 11.11 22.06 0.77
N LYS A 36 12.10 21.85 1.64
CA LYS A 36 11.98 22.09 3.09
C LYS A 36 11.79 23.56 3.48
N ASN A 37 12.10 24.50 2.59
CA ASN A 37 11.98 25.92 2.88
C ASN A 37 10.58 26.45 2.55
N SER A 38 10.01 25.96 1.45
CA SER A 38 8.74 26.45 0.88
C SER A 38 7.57 25.48 1.02
N ASN A 39 7.84 24.23 1.38
CA ASN A 39 6.90 23.08 1.33
C ASN A 39 6.36 22.81 -0.07
N ALA A 40 7.02 23.31 -1.12
CA ALA A 40 6.65 23.01 -2.48
C ALA A 40 6.93 21.53 -2.78
N LEU A 41 5.99 20.91 -3.52
CA LEU A 41 6.09 19.52 -3.95
C LEU A 41 6.42 19.46 -5.45
N THR A 42 7.51 18.78 -5.79
CA THR A 42 7.91 18.54 -7.19
C THR A 42 7.76 17.07 -7.51
N PHE A 43 6.92 16.74 -8.50
CA PHE A 43 6.73 15.35 -8.94
C PHE A 43 8.06 14.75 -9.40
N ILE A 44 8.37 13.55 -8.90
CA ILE A 44 9.55 12.77 -9.28
C ILE A 44 9.14 11.71 -10.30
N GLN A 45 8.35 10.74 -9.85
CA GLN A 45 7.92 9.58 -10.61
C GLN A 45 6.63 8.98 -10.04
N SER A 46 6.12 7.93 -10.69
CA SER A 46 5.03 7.12 -10.15
C SER A 46 5.25 5.64 -10.43
N THR A 47 4.82 4.79 -9.51
CA THR A 47 4.87 3.32 -9.62
C THR A 47 3.46 2.77 -9.76
N ASP A 48 3.20 1.96 -10.80
CA ASP A 48 1.89 1.37 -11.08
C ASP A 48 1.73 -0.02 -10.41
N PHE A 49 0.54 -0.31 -9.90
CA PHE A 49 0.23 -1.56 -9.16
C PHE A 49 -0.91 -2.38 -9.80
N ASN A 50 -1.58 -1.83 -10.82
CA ASN A 50 -2.80 -2.37 -11.44
C ASN A 50 -3.94 -2.72 -10.45
N SER A 51 -3.83 -2.24 -9.22
CA SER A 51 -4.69 -2.51 -8.07
C SER A 51 -5.00 -1.21 -7.35
N GLY A 52 -6.12 -1.15 -6.64
CA GLY A 52 -6.54 0.03 -5.90
C GLY A 52 -5.75 0.21 -4.62
N VAL A 53 -4.56 0.81 -4.72
CA VAL A 53 -3.67 1.08 -3.58
C VAL A 53 -4.34 1.98 -2.53
N ASP A 54 -4.10 1.69 -1.26
CA ASP A 54 -4.76 2.33 -0.12
C ASP A 54 -3.71 3.02 0.78
N ASN A 55 -3.50 2.56 2.02
CA ASN A 55 -2.54 3.18 2.94
C ASN A 55 -1.10 2.72 2.69
N ILE A 56 -0.14 3.57 3.08
CA ILE A 56 1.30 3.39 2.89
C ILE A 56 1.98 3.39 4.27
N GLU A 57 2.69 2.33 4.59
CA GLU A 57 3.61 2.26 5.75
C GLU A 57 5.05 2.15 5.26
N LEU A 58 6.03 2.52 6.09
CA LEU A 58 7.45 2.32 5.80
C LEU A 58 8.05 1.30 6.77
N ASP A 59 8.86 0.38 6.26
CA ASP A 59 9.72 -0.43 7.13
C ASP A 59 11.02 0.30 7.51
N LYS A 60 11.83 -0.34 8.36
CA LYS A 60 13.09 0.22 8.87
C LYS A 60 14.16 0.38 7.79
N GLU A 61 13.99 -0.27 6.65
CA GLU A 61 14.86 -0.15 5.50
C GLU A 61 14.34 0.88 4.48
N GLY A 62 13.20 1.52 4.75
CA GLY A 62 12.59 2.51 3.89
C GLY A 62 11.76 1.92 2.74
N ASN A 63 11.46 0.63 2.75
CA ASN A 63 10.54 0.05 1.75
C ASN A 63 9.10 0.43 2.10
N LEU A 64 8.27 0.61 1.07
CA LEU A 64 6.85 0.88 1.27
C LEU A 64 6.08 -0.42 1.43
N TRP A 65 5.13 -0.44 2.37
CA TRP A 65 4.18 -1.53 2.57
C TRP A 65 2.77 -1.00 2.36
N ILE A 66 2.05 -1.61 1.42
CA ILE A 66 0.83 -1.03 0.86
C ILE A 66 -0.29 -2.06 0.93
N GLY A 67 -1.40 -1.72 1.59
CA GLY A 67 -2.65 -2.45 1.45
C GLY A 67 -3.38 -2.05 0.16
N SER A 68 -4.06 -2.99 -0.48
CA SER A 68 -4.66 -2.73 -1.79
C SER A 68 -5.95 -3.51 -2.06
N HIS A 69 -6.74 -2.95 -2.98
CA HIS A 69 -8.03 -3.48 -3.44
C HIS A 69 -7.94 -3.89 -4.93
N PRO A 70 -7.64 -5.17 -5.26
CA PRO A 70 -7.48 -5.59 -6.66
C PRO A 70 -8.79 -5.53 -7.45
N GLN A 71 -9.93 -5.53 -6.76
CA GLN A 71 -11.27 -5.39 -7.34
C GLN A 71 -12.07 -4.28 -6.64
N LEU A 72 -11.82 -3.01 -6.99
CA LEU A 72 -12.48 -1.83 -6.39
C LEU A 72 -14.01 -1.89 -6.36
N LEU A 73 -14.64 -2.45 -7.41
CA LEU A 73 -16.10 -2.62 -7.44
C LEU A 73 -16.58 -3.67 -6.44
N THR A 74 -15.81 -4.73 -6.24
CA THR A 74 -16.10 -5.76 -5.24
C THR A 74 -15.92 -5.21 -3.84
N PHE A 75 -14.85 -4.44 -3.59
CA PHE A 75 -14.68 -3.70 -2.34
C PHE A 75 -15.86 -2.76 -2.05
N THR A 76 -16.32 -2.00 -3.05
CA THR A 76 -17.49 -1.11 -2.88
C THR A 76 -18.77 -1.87 -2.51
N ARG A 77 -18.92 -3.12 -2.97
CA ARG A 77 -20.04 -3.99 -2.60
C ARG A 77 -19.90 -4.52 -1.18
N HIS A 78 -18.71 -4.98 -0.81
CA HIS A 78 -18.37 -5.40 0.56
C HIS A 78 -18.64 -4.27 1.56
N ALA A 79 -18.24 -3.04 1.23
CA ALA A 79 -18.46 -1.87 2.08
C ALA A 79 -19.93 -1.53 2.34
N LYS A 80 -20.84 -2.04 1.51
CA LYS A 80 -22.30 -1.91 1.69
C LYS A 80 -22.93 -3.14 2.32
N ASN A 81 -22.27 -4.28 2.26
CA ASN A 81 -22.74 -5.57 2.74
C ASN A 81 -21.54 -6.47 3.07
N SER A 82 -21.29 -6.69 4.36
CA SER A 82 -20.19 -7.51 4.87
C SER A 82 -20.26 -8.98 4.44
N ASP A 83 -21.43 -9.48 4.04
CA ASP A 83 -21.58 -10.86 3.54
C ASP A 83 -20.92 -11.07 2.16
N ILE A 84 -20.52 -9.99 1.47
CA ILE A 84 -19.81 -10.04 0.19
C ILE A 84 -18.32 -9.91 0.48
N PHE A 85 -17.54 -10.96 0.25
CA PHE A 85 -16.08 -10.87 0.42
C PHE A 85 -15.43 -9.96 -0.62
N SER A 86 -14.47 -9.17 -0.16
CA SER A 86 -13.60 -8.35 -1.00
C SER A 86 -12.18 -8.93 -0.95
N PRO A 87 -11.55 -9.21 -2.08
CA PRO A 87 -10.16 -9.63 -2.08
C PRO A 87 -9.25 -8.65 -1.35
N SER A 88 -8.21 -9.18 -0.72
CA SER A 88 -7.17 -8.44 -0.01
C SER A 88 -5.83 -8.69 -0.65
N GLN A 89 -5.00 -7.65 -0.72
CA GLN A 89 -3.70 -7.70 -1.36
C GLN A 89 -2.71 -6.78 -0.64
N VAL A 90 -1.46 -7.22 -0.52
CA VAL A 90 -0.37 -6.42 0.03
C VAL A 90 0.80 -6.39 -0.93
N PHE A 91 1.32 -5.20 -1.14
CA PHE A 91 2.57 -4.99 -1.87
C PHE A 91 3.68 -4.50 -0.94
N LYS A 92 4.90 -4.91 -1.27
CA LYS A 92 6.13 -4.27 -0.80
C LYS A 92 6.81 -3.58 -1.96
N VAL A 93 7.31 -2.37 -1.75
CA VAL A 93 8.03 -1.59 -2.75
C VAL A 93 9.42 -1.30 -2.26
N SER A 94 10.42 -1.87 -2.93
CA SER A 94 11.82 -1.50 -2.68
C SER A 94 12.16 -0.27 -3.53
N LEU A 95 12.49 0.83 -2.86
CA LEU A 95 12.74 2.11 -3.51
C LEU A 95 14.15 2.18 -4.12
N GLY A 96 14.27 2.79 -5.29
CA GLY A 96 15.54 2.97 -6.00
C GLY A 96 15.38 3.84 -7.25
N ASP A 97 16.35 3.81 -8.16
CA ASP A 97 16.24 4.49 -9.47
C ASP A 97 15.00 3.98 -10.24
N GLU A 98 14.73 2.68 -10.13
CA GLU A 98 13.48 2.05 -10.54
C GLU A 98 12.92 1.25 -9.37
N ASN A 99 11.75 1.64 -8.90
CA ASN A 99 11.08 0.95 -7.80
C ASN A 99 10.72 -0.49 -8.17
N GLN A 100 11.01 -1.43 -7.27
CA GLN A 100 10.68 -2.84 -7.42
C GLN A 100 9.45 -3.19 -6.60
N VAL A 101 8.40 -3.71 -7.26
CA VAL A 101 7.14 -4.08 -6.63
C VAL A 101 7.07 -5.59 -6.43
N GLU A 102 6.81 -6.02 -5.21
CA GLU A 102 6.61 -7.41 -4.81
C GLU A 102 5.17 -7.58 -4.29
N GLU A 103 4.41 -8.52 -4.82
CA GLU A 103 3.12 -8.94 -4.24
C GLU A 103 3.41 -9.94 -3.11
N VAL A 104 3.21 -9.49 -1.87
CA VAL A 104 3.56 -10.28 -0.67
C VAL A 104 2.38 -11.13 -0.19
N TYR A 105 1.15 -10.67 -0.44
CA TYR A 105 -0.06 -11.36 -0.03
C TYR A 105 -1.19 -11.09 -1.03
N LEU A 106 -1.95 -12.14 -1.35
CA LEU A 106 -3.19 -12.06 -2.11
C LEU A 106 -4.15 -13.15 -1.63
N ASN A 107 -5.35 -12.77 -1.25
CA ASN A 107 -6.42 -13.68 -0.85
C ASN A 107 -7.76 -13.21 -1.41
N ASP A 108 -8.71 -14.13 -1.56
CA ASP A 108 -10.04 -13.87 -2.13
C ASP A 108 -10.98 -13.08 -1.19
N GLY A 109 -10.53 -12.81 0.03
CA GLY A 109 -11.26 -12.07 1.06
C GLY A 109 -11.79 -12.96 2.18
N GLY A 110 -11.65 -14.29 2.06
CA GLY A 110 -12.15 -15.24 3.06
C GLY A 110 -11.37 -15.21 4.39
N GLU A 111 -10.08 -14.89 4.37
CA GLU A 111 -9.29 -14.71 5.60
C GLU A 111 -9.40 -13.29 6.16
N LEU A 112 -9.44 -12.29 5.28
CA LEU A 112 -9.62 -10.88 5.61
C LEU A 112 -10.14 -10.17 4.36
N SER A 113 -11.27 -9.48 4.45
CA SER A 113 -11.81 -8.72 3.33
C SER A 113 -11.35 -7.26 3.31
N GLY A 114 -10.90 -6.81 2.14
CA GLY A 114 -10.57 -5.40 1.88
C GLY A 114 -9.43 -4.85 2.74
N SER A 115 -8.24 -5.45 2.64
CA SER A 115 -7.01 -4.93 3.25
C SER A 115 -6.75 -3.48 2.84
N SER A 116 -6.52 -2.62 3.84
CA SER A 116 -6.26 -1.19 3.68
C SER A 116 -4.80 -0.81 3.98
N VAL A 117 -4.11 -1.58 4.82
CA VAL A 117 -2.75 -1.28 5.25
C VAL A 117 -1.98 -2.56 5.55
N ALA A 118 -0.67 -2.51 5.36
CA ALA A 118 0.25 -3.53 5.81
C ALA A 118 1.40 -2.86 6.57
N ALA A 119 1.74 -3.36 7.76
CA ALA A 119 2.84 -2.86 8.56
C ALA A 119 3.74 -4.02 8.99
N THR A 120 5.05 -3.78 9.06
CA THR A 120 6.01 -4.81 9.45
C THR A 120 6.79 -4.43 10.70
N TRP A 121 7.10 -5.45 11.50
CA TRP A 121 7.99 -5.32 12.64
C TRP A 121 8.71 -6.64 12.89
N GLU A 122 10.03 -6.64 12.76
CA GLU A 122 10.83 -7.87 12.72
C GLU A 122 10.28 -8.82 11.64
N ASN A 123 9.99 -10.08 11.97
CA ASN A 123 9.44 -11.06 11.03
C ASN A 123 7.91 -11.08 11.06
N ASN A 124 7.26 -10.04 11.57
CA ASN A 124 5.82 -9.94 11.65
C ASN A 124 5.30 -9.02 10.55
N LEU A 125 4.24 -9.47 9.88
CA LEU A 125 3.44 -8.68 8.96
C LEU A 125 2.03 -8.58 9.54
N LEU A 126 1.57 -7.35 9.78
CA LEU A 126 0.21 -7.05 10.21
C LEU A 126 -0.56 -6.49 9.03
N ILE A 127 -1.70 -7.10 8.69
CA ILE A 127 -2.54 -6.67 7.57
C ILE A 127 -3.88 -6.21 8.12
N GLY A 128 -4.14 -4.90 8.02
CA GLY A 128 -5.36 -4.27 8.51
C GLY A 128 -6.41 -4.13 7.40
N PRO A 129 -7.70 -4.37 7.68
CA PRO A 129 -8.81 -4.16 6.76
C PRO A 129 -9.32 -2.70 6.80
N VAL A 130 -10.26 -2.35 5.93
CA VAL A 130 -11.07 -1.12 6.11
C VAL A 130 -12.21 -1.33 7.13
N LEU A 131 -12.86 -2.50 7.11
CA LEU A 131 -14.15 -2.71 7.78
C LEU A 131 -14.23 -3.95 8.69
N GLU A 132 -13.40 -4.96 8.46
CA GLU A 132 -13.41 -6.18 9.28
C GLU A 132 -13.03 -5.87 10.74
N ASP A 133 -13.54 -6.68 11.67
CA ASP A 133 -13.36 -6.50 13.12
C ASP A 133 -12.05 -7.09 13.68
N HIS A 134 -11.23 -7.64 12.80
CA HIS A 134 -9.96 -8.27 13.10
C HIS A 134 -8.90 -7.88 12.05
N PHE A 135 -7.65 -8.24 12.32
CA PHE A 135 -6.54 -8.07 11.39
C PHE A 135 -5.78 -9.38 11.28
N LEU A 136 -5.03 -9.57 10.20
CA LEU A 136 -4.16 -10.73 10.07
C LEU A 136 -2.80 -10.43 10.69
N HIS A 137 -2.28 -11.40 11.42
CA HIS A 137 -0.91 -11.42 11.91
C HIS A 137 -0.17 -12.58 11.26
N CYS A 138 0.64 -12.25 10.26
CA CYS A 138 1.42 -13.20 9.48
C CYS A 138 2.89 -13.19 9.92
N ARG A 139 3.61 -14.27 9.60
CA ARG A 139 5.07 -14.30 9.65
C ARG A 139 5.63 -14.05 8.25
N TYR A 140 6.46 -13.03 8.10
CA TYR A 140 7.15 -12.72 6.86
C TYR A 140 8.64 -13.03 7.04
N ASN A 141 9.11 -14.07 6.34
CA ASN A 141 10.51 -14.46 6.34
C ASN A 141 11.17 -13.93 5.05
N LYS A 142 11.95 -12.86 5.20
CA LYS A 142 12.73 -12.20 4.14
C LYS A 142 13.71 -13.15 3.43
N ASP A 143 14.11 -14.22 4.12
CA ASP A 143 15.09 -15.21 3.65
C ASP A 143 14.47 -16.48 3.05
N SER A 144 13.23 -16.41 2.55
CA SER A 144 12.62 -17.54 1.82
C SER A 144 13.18 -17.68 0.40
N LEU A 145 14.50 -17.60 0.27
CA LEU A 145 15.24 -18.38 -0.71
C LEU A 145 15.82 -19.56 0.08
N ILE A 146 15.18 -20.73 0.03
CA ILE A 146 15.75 -22.09 0.05
C ILE A 146 14.58 -23.08 0.16
N GLU A 147 14.40 -23.81 -0.96
CA GLU A 147 13.60 -25.03 -1.25
C GLU A 147 12.06 -24.99 -1.14
#